data_AF-A0A3N5VXZ5-F1
#
_entry.id   AF-A0A3N5VXZ5-F1
#
_cell.length_a   1.000
_cell.length_b   1.000
_cell.length_c   1.000
_cell.angle_alpha   90.00
_cell.angle_beta   90.00
_cell.angle_gamma   90.00
#
_symmetry.space_group_name_H-M   'P 1'
#
loop_
_entity.id
_entity.type
_entity.pdbx_description
1 polymer ?
#
loop_
_entity_poly.entity_id
_entity_poly.type
_entity_poly.pdbx_seq_one_letter_code
_entity_poly.pdbx_strand_id
1 'polypeptide(L)' 'MKVNFYATFRPLVGGKTVVIEDPEGCTVAELVQAVIARFPALGPQLIDESG' A
#
# COMPACT_ATOMS: atom_id res chain seq x y z
N MET A 1 -7.01 3.72 -8.33
CA MET A 1 -6.32 2.51 -8.82
C MET A 1 -6.70 1.25 -8.01
N LYS A 2 -6.70 0.07 -8.63
CA LYS A 2 -6.95 -1.24 -7.98
C LYS A 2 -5.63 -1.91 -7.60
N VAL A 3 -5.38 -2.09 -6.30
CA VAL A 3 -4.16 -2.70 -5.76
C VAL A 3 -4.48 -4.10 -5.23
N ASN A 4 -3.67 -5.09 -5.59
CA ASN A 4 -3.85 -6.48 -5.15
C ASN A 4 -2.74 -6.88 -4.17
N PHE A 5 -3.13 -7.51 -3.06
CA PHE A 5 -2.22 -7.97 -2.01
C PHE A 5 -2.11 -9.50 -1.99
N TYR A 6 -0.92 -9.98 -1.63
CA TYR A 6 -0.56 -11.39 -1.68
C TYR A 6 0.07 -11.83 -0.35
N ALA A 7 -0.01 -13.13 -0.08
CA ALA A 7 0.63 -13.78 1.07
C ALA A 7 0.41 -13.02 2.39
N THR A 8 1.49 -12.64 3.06
CA THR A 8 1.53 -11.98 4.38
C THR A 8 0.89 -10.60 4.40
N PHE A 9 0.65 -9.97 3.24
CA PHE A 9 0.01 -8.67 3.16
C PHE A 9 -1.52 -8.74 3.25
N ARG A 10 -2.16 -9.87 2.88
CA ARG A 10 -3.63 -9.99 2.93
C ARG A 10 -4.20 -9.88 4.35
N PRO A 11 -3.61 -10.51 5.38
CA PRO A 11 -4.04 -10.32 6.76
C PRO A 11 -3.91 -8.87 7.23
N LEU A 12 -2.92 -8.13 6.73
CA LEU A 12 -2.64 -6.75 7.17
C LEU A 12 -3.63 -5.73 6.61
N VAL A 13 -4.20 -5.99 5.42
CA VAL A 13 -5.15 -5.10 4.74
C VAL A 13 -6.60 -5.59 4.83
N GLY A 14 -6.83 -6.74 5.46
CA GLY A 14 -8.17 -7.35 5.61
C GLY A 14 -8.78 -7.85 4.30
N GLY A 15 -7.98 -8.05 3.23
CA GLY A 15 -8.52 -8.42 1.92
C GLY A 15 -7.47 -8.70 0.85
N LYS A 16 -7.97 -9.17 -0.31
CA LYS A 16 -7.11 -9.45 -1.49
C LYS A 16 -6.86 -8.22 -2.36
N THR A 17 -7.78 -7.26 -2.32
CA THR A 17 -7.80 -6.12 -3.23
C THR A 17 -8.34 -4.92 -2.49
N VAL A 18 -7.73 -3.77 -2.68
CA VAL A 18 -8.27 -2.48 -2.25
C VAL A 18 -8.28 -1.51 -3.42
N VAL A 19 -9.22 -0.57 -3.38
CA VAL A 19 -9.23 0.58 -4.28
C VAL A 19 -8.59 1.74 -3.54
N ILE A 20 -7.48 2.23 -4.06
CA ILE A 20 -6.84 3.47 -3.62
C ILE A 20 -7.35 4.58 -4.55
N GLU A 21 -7.96 5.60 -3.98
CA GLU A 21 -8.24 6.84 -4.72
C GLU A 21 -6.94 7.60 -4.87
N ASP A 22 -6.65 8.04 -6.08
CA ASP A 22 -5.34 8.56 -6.44
C ASP A 22 -5.48 9.68 -7.48
N PRO A 23 -4.82 10.84 -7.31
CA PRO A 23 -4.67 11.81 -8.38
C PRO A 23 -4.02 11.21 -9.64
N GLU A 24 -4.44 11.71 -10.79
CA GLU A 24 -3.90 11.31 -12.10
C GLU A 24 -2.39 11.63 -12.17
N GLY A 25 -1.57 10.66 -12.58
CA GLY A 25 -0.12 10.83 -12.72
C GLY A 25 0.73 10.50 -11.49
N CYS A 26 0.15 9.95 -10.43
CA CYS A 26 0.87 9.48 -9.25
C CYS A 26 1.96 8.45 -9.57
N THR A 27 3.10 8.61 -8.91
CA THR A 27 4.23 7.69 -8.97
C THR A 27 4.00 6.46 -8.10
N VAL A 28 4.73 5.38 -8.36
CA VAL A 28 4.67 4.18 -7.52
C VAL A 28 5.07 4.50 -6.06
N ALA A 29 6.01 5.41 -5.84
CA ALA A 29 6.42 5.82 -4.49
C ALA A 29 5.26 6.50 -3.74
N GLU A 30 4.55 7.43 -4.38
CA GLU A 30 3.38 8.10 -3.80
C GLU A 30 2.24 7.12 -3.53
N LEU A 31 2.02 6.14 -4.42
CA LEU A 31 1.07 5.06 -4.17
C LEU A 31 1.44 4.26 -2.91
N VAL A 32 2.71 3.87 -2.76
CA VAL A 32 3.17 3.10 -1.61
C VAL A 32 2.95 3.91 -0.32
N GLN A 33 3.26 5.20 -0.34
CA GLN A 33 2.98 6.11 0.79
C GLN A 33 1.48 6.19 1.10
N ALA A 34 0.61 6.31 0.08
CA ALA A 34 -0.84 6.32 0.27
C ALA A 34 -1.37 5.00 0.84
N VAL A 35 -0.80 3.86 0.42
CA VAL A 35 -1.12 2.53 0.94
C VAL A 35 -0.71 2.41 2.41
N ILE A 36 0.48 2.88 2.80
CA ILE A 36 0.96 2.83 4.18
C ILE A 36 0.17 3.78 5.07
N ALA A 37 -0.16 4.98 4.59
CA ALA A 37 -1.01 5.92 5.31
C ALA A 37 -2.39 5.30 5.64
N ARG A 38 -2.94 4.49 4.73
CA ARG A 38 -4.19 3.75 4.95
C ARG A 38 -4.03 2.49 5.80
N PHE A 39 -2.90 1.80 5.68
CA PHE A 39 -2.60 0.55 6.39
C PHE A 39 -1.21 0.63 7.06
N PRO A 40 -1.08 1.30 8.22
CA PRO A 40 0.21 1.58 8.83
C PRO A 40 1.05 0.34 9.16
N ALA A 41 0.39 -0.80 9.40
CA ALA A 41 1.04 -2.09 9.65
C ALA A 41 1.87 -2.60 8.45
N LEU A 42 1.64 -2.07 7.24
CA LEU A 42 2.45 -2.40 6.06
C LEU A 42 3.79 -1.66 6.02
N GLY A 43 3.92 -0.52 6.71
CA GLY A 43 5.12 0.34 6.63
C GLY A 43 6.42 -0.46 6.83
N PRO A 44 6.59 -1.17 7.96
CA PRO A 44 7.80 -1.95 8.24
C PRO A 44 8.07 -3.11 7.28
N GLN A 45 7.11 -3.50 6.44
CA GLN A 45 7.29 -4.58 5.44
C GLN A 45 7.51 -4.06 4.02
N LEU A 46 7.18 -2.81 3.74
CA LEU A 46 7.28 -2.21 2.41
C LEU A 46 8.45 -1.23 2.29
N ILE A 47 8.87 -0.63 3.40
CA ILE A 47 9.89 0.41 3.44
C ILE A 47 10.86 0.12 4.59
N ASP A 48 12.16 0.32 4.34
CA ASP A 48 13.20 0.29 5.36
C ASP A 48 13.49 1.70 5.91
N GLU A 49 14.55 1.86 6.70
CA GLU A 49 14.88 3.16 7.31
C GLU A 49 15.26 4.27 6.31
N SER A 50 15.51 3.92 5.04
CA SER A 50 15.96 4.85 4.00
C SER A 50 14.84 5.45 3.14
N GLY A 51 13.61 4.93 3.25
CA GLY A 51 12.46 5.44 2.49
C GLY A 51 12.26 4.82 1.11
#